data_AF-A0A4Q1SI21-F1
#
_entry.id   AF-A0A4Q1SI21-F1
#
_cell.length_a   1.000
_cell.length_b   1.000
_cell.length_c   1.000
_cell.angle_alpha   90.00
_cell.angle_beta   90.00
_cell.angle_gamma   90.00
#
_symmetry.space_group_name_H-M   'P 1'
#
loop_
_entity.id
_entity.type
_entity.pdbx_description
1 polymer ?
#
loop_
_entity_poly.entity_id
_entity_poly.type
_entity_poly.pdbx_seq_one_letter_code
_entity_poly.pdbx_strand_id
1 'polypeptide(L)'
;MSGLQSLETRIDHLGIAVISLEAACGLYESLGLRVEHEETVAQERVRVAMIPTATGRIELLEPTEEDSPVGRFLKKRGEGLHHVALQVEDIEAALAALKTRGARLVSDRVQRGAGGHLYFFVHPESAGGVLLEICQDSKQNGKWKEETVHAVGD
;
A
#
# COMPACT_ATOMS: atom_id res chain seq x y z
N MET A 1 -24.57 -13.46 -16.07
CA MET A 1 -23.49 -12.60 -15.52
C MET A 1 -23.31 -13.01 -14.07
N SER A 2 -22.33 -13.87 -13.78
CA SER A 2 -22.03 -14.25 -12.40
C SER A 2 -21.48 -13.00 -11.71
N GLY A 3 -22.29 -12.40 -10.84
CA GLY A 3 -21.85 -11.29 -10.01
C GLY A 3 -20.61 -11.72 -9.24
N LEU A 4 -19.61 -10.84 -9.19
CA LEU A 4 -18.56 -10.94 -8.17
C LEU A 4 -19.27 -11.16 -6.84
N GLN A 5 -19.06 -12.31 -6.21
CA GLN A 5 -19.46 -12.48 -4.82
C GLN A 5 -18.76 -11.37 -4.04
N SER A 6 -19.53 -10.57 -3.28
CA SER A 6 -18.95 -9.47 -2.51
C SER A 6 -18.16 -10.05 -1.36
N LEU A 7 -16.87 -10.24 -1.59
CA LEU A 7 -15.89 -10.27 -0.53
C LEU A 7 -15.77 -8.84 -0.03
N GLU A 8 -15.80 -8.66 1.29
CA GLU A 8 -15.59 -7.34 1.89
C GLU A 8 -14.27 -6.77 1.35
N THR A 9 -14.35 -5.61 0.69
CA THR A 9 -13.16 -4.97 0.14
C THR A 9 -12.35 -4.41 1.30
N ARG A 10 -11.16 -4.96 1.50
CA ARG A 10 -10.26 -4.56 2.59
C ARG A 10 -9.24 -3.56 2.07
N ILE A 11 -9.07 -2.46 2.80
CA ILE A 11 -7.91 -1.60 2.63
C ILE A 11 -6.72 -2.35 3.20
N ASP A 12 -5.75 -2.66 2.34
CA ASP A 12 -4.52 -3.32 2.73
C ASP A 12 -3.60 -2.33 3.44
N HIS A 13 -3.33 -1.19 2.78
CA HIS A 13 -2.53 -0.12 3.35
C HIS A 13 -2.84 1.27 2.79
N LEU A 14 -2.40 2.27 3.55
CA LEU A 14 -2.36 3.67 3.14
C LEU A 14 -0.89 4.08 3.00
N GLY A 15 -0.46 4.41 1.79
CA GLY A 15 0.89 4.91 1.53
C GLY A 15 0.94 6.42 1.76
N ILE A 16 1.81 6.88 2.66
CA ILE A 16 2.02 8.29 2.98
C ILE A 16 3.44 8.67 2.61
N ALA A 17 3.60 9.58 1.65
CA ALA A 17 4.88 10.11 1.26
C ALA A 17 5.40 11.09 2.33
N VAL A 18 6.63 10.86 2.78
CA VAL A 18 7.33 11.67 3.80
C VAL A 18 8.73 12.03 3.31
N ILE A 19 9.25 13.18 3.75
CA ILE A 19 10.60 13.65 3.46
C ILE A 19 11.62 12.95 4.36
N SER A 20 11.22 12.59 5.58
CA SER A 20 12.07 11.90 6.57
C SER A 20 11.26 10.85 7.31
N LEU A 21 11.65 9.59 7.18
CA LEU A 21 11.15 8.49 8.01
C LEU A 21 11.45 8.73 9.48
N GLU A 22 12.65 9.21 9.83
CA GLU A 22 13.00 9.47 11.24
C GLU A 22 12.00 10.41 11.91
N ALA A 23 11.73 11.56 11.29
CA ALA A 23 10.78 12.54 11.82
C ALA A 23 9.34 12.01 11.81
N ALA A 24 8.94 11.34 10.73
CA ALA A 24 7.58 10.80 10.60
C ALA A 24 7.33 9.68 11.61
N CYS A 25 8.21 8.67 11.69
CA CYS A 25 8.14 7.58 12.65
C CYS A 25 8.09 8.11 14.08
N GLY A 26 8.95 9.07 14.43
CA GLY A 26 8.97 9.67 15.76
C GLY A 26 7.63 10.30 16.16
N LEU A 27 6.89 10.90 15.21
CA LEU A 27 5.53 11.38 15.45
C LEU A 27 4.56 10.24 15.79
N TYR A 28 4.51 9.17 14.98
CA TYR A 28 3.60 8.05 15.24
C TYR A 28 3.95 7.30 16.53
N GLU A 29 5.25 7.11 16.81
CA GLU A 29 5.71 6.51 18.07
C GLU A 29 5.35 7.36 19.29
N SER A 30 5.36 8.69 19.17
CA SER A 30 4.92 9.59 20.25
C SER A 30 3.44 9.43 20.61
N LEU A 31 2.63 8.90 19.69
CA LEU A 31 1.24 8.52 19.92
C LEU A 31 1.09 7.13 20.54
N GLY A 32 2.20 6.43 20.81
CA GLY A 32 2.22 5.05 21.32
C GLY A 32 2.00 3.99 20.24
N LEU A 33 2.05 4.37 18.96
CA LEU A 33 1.91 3.42 17.85
C LEU A 33 3.22 2.69 17.62
N ARG A 34 3.12 1.38 17.36
CA ARG A 34 4.28 0.58 17.00
C ARG A 34 4.64 0.85 15.54
N VAL A 35 5.84 1.37 15.32
CA VAL A 35 6.49 1.38 14.00
C VAL A 35 7.28 0.08 13.86
N GLU A 36 6.98 -0.68 12.82
CA GLU A 36 7.67 -1.90 12.44
C GLU A 36 8.74 -1.64 11.37
N HIS A 37 9.46 -2.72 11.05
CA HIS A 37 10.64 -2.80 10.19
C HIS A 37 10.71 -1.77 9.06
N GLU A 38 11.88 -1.15 8.92
CA GLU A 38 12.25 -0.39 7.74
C GLU A 38 12.80 -1.30 6.64
N GLU A 39 12.12 -1.36 5.49
CA GLU A 39 12.59 -2.06 4.29
C GLU A 39 12.99 -1.05 3.21
N THR A 40 14.09 -1.30 2.51
CA THR A 40 14.42 -0.56 1.28
C THR A 40 13.97 -1.35 0.07
N VAL A 41 12.99 -0.82 -0.67
CA VAL A 41 12.50 -1.42 -1.91
C VAL A 41 13.25 -0.79 -3.08
N ALA A 42 14.43 -1.33 -3.38
CA ALA A 42 15.35 -0.74 -4.36
C ALA A 42 14.74 -0.52 -5.75
N GLN A 43 13.86 -1.42 -6.21
CA GLN A 43 13.17 -1.29 -7.50
C GLN A 43 12.28 -0.04 -7.55
N GLU A 44 11.64 0.30 -6.44
CA GLU A 44 10.72 1.45 -6.32
C GLU A 44 11.43 2.70 -5.79
N ARG A 45 12.70 2.57 -5.39
CA ARG A 45 13.57 3.65 -4.90
C ARG A 45 12.94 4.39 -3.72
N VAL A 46 12.53 3.60 -2.74
CA VAL A 46 11.81 4.04 -1.54
C VAL A 46 12.26 3.22 -0.33
N ARG A 47 12.38 3.88 0.82
CA ARG A 47 12.43 3.28 2.14
C ARG A 47 11.02 3.30 2.73
N VAL A 48 10.61 2.20 3.33
CA VAL A 48 9.27 2.01 3.86
C VAL A 48 9.35 1.65 5.33
N ALA A 49 8.64 2.40 6.18
CA ALA A 49 8.34 1.98 7.55
C ALA A 49 6.85 1.63 7.66
N MET A 50 6.52 0.58 8.39
CA MET A 50 5.14 0.06 8.46
C MET A 50 4.56 0.29 9.85
N ILE A 51 3.30 0.73 9.91
CA ILE A 51 2.55 0.88 11.16
C ILE A 51 1.32 -0.03 11.07
N PRO A 52 1.32 -1.19 11.75
CA PRO A 52 0.17 -2.07 11.76
C PRO A 52 -1.06 -1.39 12.39
N THR A 53 -2.22 -1.72 11.87
CA THR A 53 -3.52 -1.32 12.41
C THR A 53 -4.41 -2.56 12.57
N ALA A 54 -5.61 -2.39 13.14
CA ALA A 54 -6.53 -3.51 13.32
C ALA A 54 -6.95 -4.19 12.00
N THR A 55 -6.99 -3.44 10.89
CA THR A 55 -7.55 -3.93 9.61
C THR A 55 -6.58 -3.84 8.43
N GLY A 56 -5.45 -3.16 8.57
CA GLY A 56 -4.45 -2.97 7.51
C GLY A 56 -3.18 -2.35 8.09
N ARG A 57 -2.49 -1.51 7.32
CA ARG A 57 -1.31 -0.77 7.80
C ARG A 57 -1.21 0.64 7.20
N ILE A 58 -0.47 1.50 7.87
CA ILE A 58 0.05 2.73 7.25
C ILE A 58 1.47 2.43 6.81
N GLU A 59 1.82 2.82 5.58
CA GLU A 59 3.19 2.75 5.09
C GLU A 59 3.72 4.17 4.92
N LEU A 60 4.78 4.50 5.66
CA LEU A 60 5.51 5.76 5.50
C LEU A 60 6.58 5.55 4.43
N LEU A 61 6.61 6.43 3.43
CA LEU A 61 7.38 6.28 2.21
C LEU A 61 8.37 7.43 2.07
N GLU A 62 9.65 7.19 2.32
CA GLU A 62 10.73 8.14 2.05
C GLU A 62 11.44 7.76 0.75
N PRO A 63 11.53 8.67 -0.23
CA PRO A 63 12.23 8.36 -1.48
C PRO A 63 13.74 8.28 -1.24
N THR A 64 14.39 7.29 -1.86
CA THR A 64 15.86 7.20 -1.85
C THR A 64 16.51 8.08 -2.92
N GLU A 65 15.71 8.59 -3.87
CA GLU A 65 16.14 9.45 -4.97
C GLU A 65 15.05 10.49 -5.30
N GLU A 66 15.44 11.73 -5.61
CA GLU A 66 14.48 12.81 -5.98
C GLU A 66 13.64 12.48 -7.22
N ASP A 67 14.22 11.72 -8.14
CA ASP A 67 13.60 11.27 -9.40
C ASP A 67 12.54 10.18 -9.17
N SER A 68 12.50 9.51 -8.01
CA SER A 68 11.63 8.36 -7.79
C SER A 68 10.13 8.70 -7.88
N PRO A 69 9.23 7.71 -8.05
CA PRO A 69 7.78 7.97 -8.04
C PRO A 69 7.34 8.80 -6.83
N VAL A 70 7.80 8.45 -5.63
CA VAL A 70 7.53 9.18 -4.39
C VAL A 70 8.26 10.53 -4.36
N GLY A 71 9.52 10.62 -4.82
CA GLY A 71 10.27 11.87 -4.90
C GLY A 71 9.59 12.92 -5.78
N ARG A 72 9.10 12.50 -6.96
CA ARG A 72 8.31 13.36 -7.86
C ARG A 72 6.97 13.76 -7.27
N PHE A 73 6.32 12.89 -6.51
CA PHE A 73 5.10 13.23 -5.77
C PHE A 73 5.39 14.33 -4.75
N LEU A 74 6.39 14.15 -3.89
CA LEU A 74 6.78 15.13 -2.87
C LEU A 74 7.12 16.49 -3.50
N LYS A 75 7.90 16.51 -4.59
CA LYS A 75 8.22 17.76 -5.31
C LYS A 75 6.99 18.49 -5.83
N LYS A 76 5.94 17.76 -6.20
CA LYS A 76 4.73 18.30 -6.85
C LYS A 76 3.61 18.63 -5.86
N ARG A 77 3.58 17.96 -4.70
CA ARG A 77 2.43 17.97 -3.77
C ARG A 77 2.81 18.20 -2.30
N GLY A 78 4.08 18.06 -1.94
CA GLY A 78 4.51 17.96 -0.54
C GLY A 78 4.23 16.58 0.05
N GLU A 79 4.49 16.44 1.34
CA GLU A 79 4.17 15.24 2.12
C GLU A 79 2.65 15.00 2.17
N GLY A 80 2.24 13.74 2.29
CA GLY A 80 0.83 13.38 2.44
C GLY A 80 0.45 12.03 1.84
N LEU A 81 -0.86 11.76 1.82
CA LEU A 81 -1.42 10.51 1.27
C LEU A 81 -1.07 10.37 -0.21
N HIS A 82 -0.23 9.38 -0.50
CA HIS A 82 0.29 9.09 -1.83
C HIS A 82 -0.62 8.13 -2.60
N HIS A 83 -1.03 7.04 -1.97
CA HIS A 83 -1.90 6.03 -2.58
C HIS A 83 -2.77 5.32 -1.54
N VAL A 84 -3.82 4.65 -2.02
CA VAL A 84 -4.64 3.72 -1.23
C VAL A 84 -4.52 2.34 -1.86
N ALA A 85 -4.28 1.31 -1.07
CA ALA A 85 -4.17 -0.06 -1.56
C ALA A 85 -5.36 -0.92 -1.14
N LEU A 86 -5.92 -1.64 -2.10
CA LEU A 86 -7.02 -2.57 -1.89
C LEU A 86 -6.58 -4.00 -2.16
N GLN A 87 -6.88 -4.88 -1.21
CA GLN A 87 -6.58 -6.30 -1.33
C GLN A 87 -7.62 -7.00 -2.21
N VAL A 88 -7.16 -7.87 -3.10
CA VAL A 88 -7.99 -8.77 -3.91
C VAL A 88 -7.49 -10.21 -3.77
N GLU A 89 -8.39 -11.18 -4.00
CA GLU A 89 -8.02 -12.61 -3.97
C GLU A 89 -7.31 -13.08 -5.23
N ASP A 90 -7.67 -12.50 -6.39
CA ASP A 90 -7.11 -12.81 -7.70
C ASP A 90 -6.79 -11.51 -8.46
N ILE A 91 -5.52 -11.13 -8.39
CA ILE A 91 -5.00 -9.91 -8.99
C ILE A 91 -4.99 -9.96 -10.52
N GLU A 92 -4.82 -11.15 -11.12
CA GLU A 92 -4.84 -11.32 -12.57
C GLU A 92 -6.27 -11.14 -13.11
N ALA A 93 -7.26 -11.70 -12.41
CA ALA A 93 -8.66 -11.48 -12.71
C ALA A 93 -9.06 -9.99 -12.53
N ALA A 94 -8.58 -9.34 -11.47
CA ALA A 94 -8.81 -7.91 -11.25
C ALA A 94 -8.20 -7.05 -12.37
N LEU A 95 -6.97 -7.33 -12.77
CA LEU A 95 -6.28 -6.65 -13.87
C LEU A 95 -7.05 -6.80 -15.19
N ALA A 96 -7.45 -8.02 -15.54
CA ALA A 96 -8.23 -8.29 -16.75
C ALA A 96 -9.59 -7.58 -16.74
N ALA A 97 -10.27 -7.57 -15.61
CA ALA A 97 -11.56 -6.90 -15.47
C ALA A 97 -11.44 -5.37 -15.60
N LEU A 98 -10.39 -4.76 -15.04
CA LEU A 98 -10.13 -3.32 -15.19
C LEU A 98 -9.74 -2.93 -16.61
N LYS A 99 -8.91 -3.73 -17.29
CA LYS A 99 -8.60 -3.54 -18.72
C LYS A 99 -9.86 -3.60 -19.58
N THR A 100 -10.72 -4.59 -19.34
CA THR A 100 -12.00 -4.73 -20.08
C THR A 100 -12.93 -3.53 -19.87
N ARG A 101 -12.89 -2.91 -18.69
CA ARG A 101 -13.67 -1.70 -18.38
C ARG A 101 -13.03 -0.40 -18.89
N GLY A 102 -11.86 -0.48 -19.54
CA GLY A 102 -11.15 0.68 -20.06
C GLY A 102 -10.52 1.56 -18.98
N ALA A 103 -10.26 1.02 -17.79
CA ALA A 103 -9.54 1.77 -16.76
C ALA A 103 -8.11 2.07 -17.23
N ARG A 104 -7.66 3.31 -17.02
CA ARG A 104 -6.28 3.71 -17.26
C ARG A 104 -5.42 3.13 -16.14
N LEU A 105 -4.45 2.30 -16.50
CA LEU A 105 -3.49 1.71 -15.56
C LEU A 105 -2.17 2.48 -15.62
N VAL A 106 -1.43 2.50 -14.51
CA VAL A 106 -0.05 3.03 -14.48
C VAL A 106 0.92 2.02 -15.10
N SER A 107 0.71 0.74 -14.80
CA SER A 107 1.41 -0.42 -15.38
C SER A 107 0.38 -1.39 -15.93
N ASP A 108 0.65 -1.99 -17.09
CA ASP A 108 -0.22 -2.97 -17.74
C ASP A 108 0.06 -4.41 -17.29
N ARG A 109 0.92 -4.60 -16.29
CA ARG A 109 1.33 -5.90 -15.73
C ARG A 109 1.36 -5.88 -14.21
N VAL A 110 1.10 -7.04 -13.62
CA VAL A 110 1.32 -7.31 -12.19
C VAL A 110 2.82 -7.27 -11.89
N GLN A 111 3.18 -6.61 -10.79
CA GLN A 111 4.54 -6.46 -10.27
C GLN A 111 4.66 -7.15 -8.91
N ARG A 112 5.89 -7.31 -8.44
CA ARG A 112 6.19 -7.87 -7.11
C ARG A 112 6.78 -6.78 -6.22
N GLY A 113 6.20 -6.58 -5.04
CA GLY A 113 6.59 -5.56 -4.08
C GLY A 113 7.30 -6.11 -2.84
N ALA A 114 7.39 -5.26 -1.82
CA ALA A 114 7.96 -5.56 -0.50
C ALA A 114 7.35 -6.83 0.13
N GLY A 115 8.12 -7.65 0.83
CA GLY A 115 7.59 -8.92 1.38
C GLY A 115 7.00 -9.91 0.34
N GLY A 116 7.21 -9.68 -0.96
CA GLY A 116 6.82 -10.57 -2.04
C GLY A 116 5.35 -10.53 -2.45
N HIS A 117 4.57 -9.53 -2.00
CA HIS A 117 3.19 -9.34 -2.46
C HIS A 117 3.16 -8.97 -3.95
N LEU A 118 2.02 -9.23 -4.58
CA LEU A 118 1.75 -8.85 -5.96
C LEU A 118 0.97 -7.53 -5.98
N TYR A 119 1.27 -6.64 -6.91
CA TYR A 119 0.54 -5.37 -7.03
C TYR A 119 0.48 -4.83 -8.46
N PHE A 120 -0.46 -3.93 -8.73
CA PHE A 120 -0.41 -2.98 -9.84
C PHE A 120 -1.18 -1.71 -9.47
N PHE A 121 -0.93 -0.61 -10.19
CA PHE A 121 -1.58 0.69 -9.93
C PHE A 121 -2.59 1.07 -11.02
N VAL A 122 -3.76 1.57 -10.60
CA VAL A 122 -4.75 2.26 -11.42
C VAL A 122 -4.46 3.76 -11.39
N HIS A 123 -4.48 4.39 -12.56
CA HIS A 123 -4.18 5.80 -12.69
C HIS A 123 -5.29 6.67 -12.05
N PRO A 124 -4.95 7.77 -11.37
CA PRO A 124 -5.92 8.65 -10.70
C PRO A 124 -7.11 9.10 -11.56
N GLU A 125 -6.90 9.30 -12.86
CA GLU A 125 -7.98 9.65 -13.81
C GLU A 125 -9.12 8.62 -13.86
N SER A 126 -8.84 7.35 -13.58
CA SER A 126 -9.86 6.29 -13.55
C SER A 126 -10.38 5.99 -12.15
N ALA A 127 -9.82 6.61 -11.12
CA ALA A 127 -10.10 6.33 -9.72
C ALA A 127 -10.40 7.60 -8.91
N GLY A 128 -11.07 8.59 -9.53
CA GLY A 128 -11.56 9.78 -8.83
C GLY A 128 -10.45 10.65 -8.22
N GLY A 129 -9.26 10.65 -8.81
CA GLY A 129 -8.10 11.40 -8.33
C GLY A 129 -7.21 10.63 -7.34
N VAL A 130 -7.57 9.40 -6.96
CA VAL A 130 -6.78 8.55 -6.07
C VAL A 130 -5.83 7.67 -6.90
N LEU A 131 -4.54 7.68 -6.57
CA LEU A 131 -3.65 6.62 -7.04
C LEU A 131 -4.01 5.34 -6.28
N LEU A 132 -4.63 4.40 -6.98
CA LEU A 132 -5.18 3.19 -6.37
C LEU A 132 -4.25 2.01 -6.67
N GLU A 133 -3.74 1.38 -5.63
CA GLU A 133 -3.04 0.11 -5.73
C GLU A 133 -4.02 -1.05 -5.58
N ILE A 134 -3.89 -2.06 -6.44
CA ILE A 134 -4.55 -3.35 -6.28
C ILE A 134 -3.46 -4.34 -5.90
N CYS A 135 -3.58 -4.96 -4.73
CA CYS A 135 -2.59 -5.87 -4.21
C CYS A 135 -3.18 -7.24 -3.88
N GLN A 136 -2.33 -8.25 -3.88
CA GLN A 136 -2.65 -9.60 -3.44
C GLN A 136 -1.47 -10.16 -2.65
N ASP A 137 -1.75 -10.71 -1.47
CA ASP A 137 -0.75 -11.40 -0.67
C ASP A 137 -0.15 -12.58 -1.44
N SER A 138 1.14 -12.82 -1.23
CA SER A 138 1.72 -14.09 -1.67
C SER A 138 1.02 -15.23 -0.91
N LYS A 139 0.62 -16.30 -1.60
CA LYS A 139 -0.11 -17.46 -1.00
C LYS A 139 0.63 -18.13 0.18
N GLN A 140 1.83 -17.68 0.53
CA GLN A 140 2.60 -18.14 1.70
C GLN A 140 2.29 -17.38 3.00
N ASN A 141 1.59 -16.23 2.95
CA ASN A 141 1.28 -15.40 4.12
C ASN A 141 -0.14 -15.59 4.68
N GLY A 142 -0.77 -16.75 4.44
CA GLY A 142 -2.15 -17.06 4.83
C GLY A 142 -2.48 -17.08 6.33
N LYS A 143 -1.66 -16.48 7.21
CA LYS A 143 -1.97 -16.22 8.61
C LYS A 143 -1.22 -14.96 9.09
N TRP A 144 -1.75 -13.77 8.83
CA TRP A 144 -1.64 -12.72 9.84
C TRP A 144 -2.51 -13.19 11.00
N LYS A 145 -1.88 -13.81 12.00
CA LYS A 145 -2.59 -14.31 13.17
C LYS A 145 -3.28 -13.15 13.88
N GLU A 146 -4.57 -13.27 14.13
CA GLU A 146 -5.36 -12.43 15.04
C GLU A 146 -4.91 -12.54 16.52
N GLU A 147 -3.64 -12.84 16.80
CA GLU A 147 -3.11 -13.08 18.15
C GLU A 147 -2.31 -11.87 18.66
N THR A 148 -2.85 -10.64 18.63
CA THR A 148 -2.35 -9.56 19.53
C THR A 148 -3.38 -8.46 19.81
N VAL A 149 -4.57 -8.81 20.30
CA VAL A 149 -5.46 -7.85 20.98
C VAL A 149 -6.14 -8.48 22.18
N HIS A 150 -5.38 -9.16 23.04
CA HIS A 150 -5.80 -9.47 24.41
C HIS A 150 -4.60 -9.39 25.35
N ALA A 151 -4.15 -8.18 25.65
CA ALA A 151 -3.31 -7.90 26.82
C ALA A 151 -3.36 -6.42 27.20
N VAL A 152 -4.55 -5.91 27.54
CA VAL A 152 -4.69 -4.83 28.53
C VAL A 152 -5.97 -5.08 29.32
N GLY A 153 -5.81 -5.38 30.61
CA GLY A 153 -6.82 -5.81 31.59
C GLY A 153 -6.29 -7.05 32.30
N ASP A 154 -5.87 -7.03 33.57
CA ASP A 154 -6.20 -6.17 34.72
C ASP A 154 -4.97 -5.50 35.37
#